data_AF-A0A7X5N4I9-F1
#
_entry.id   AF-A0A7X5N4I9-F1
#
_cell.length_a   1.000
_cell.length_b   1.000
_cell.length_c   1.000
_cell.angle_alpha   90.00
_cell.angle_beta   90.00
_cell.angle_gamma   90.00
#
_symmetry.space_group_name_H-M   'P 1'
#
loop_
_entity.id
_entity.type
_entity.pdbx_description
1 polymer ?
#
loop_
_entity_poly.entity_id
_entity_poly.type
_entity_poly.pdbx_seq_one_letter_code
_entity_poly.pdbx_strand_id
1 'polypeptide(L)'
;MVGQEVFQQLQQALRRLHAVGITHNDLHGTNVVISAGVPVLIDFTSAWRFPRWLRRGTLARQLQRSDLANFQKMRQRLAGIAPTAD
;
A
#
# COMPACT_ATOMS: atom_id res chain seq x y z
N MET A 1 16.32 -12.94 2.63
CA MET A 1 15.03 -13.50 2.13
C MET A 1 14.40 -12.47 1.20
N VAL A 2 14.29 -12.76 -0.10
CA VAL A 2 13.81 -11.83 -1.15
C VAL A 2 12.42 -11.23 -0.83
N GLY A 3 11.53 -11.97 -0.18
CA GLY A 3 10.20 -11.48 0.19
C GLY A 3 10.19 -10.30 1.16
N GLN A 4 11.10 -10.25 2.13
CA GLN A 4 11.14 -9.14 3.09
C GLN A 4 11.57 -7.82 2.45
N GLU A 5 12.52 -7.88 1.51
CA GLU A 5 13.02 -6.72 0.78
C GLU A 5 11.93 -6.11 -0.12
N VAL A 6 11.15 -6.94 -0.81
CA VAL A 6 9.99 -6.51 -1.60
C VAL A 6 8.97 -5.75 -0.74
N PHE A 7 8.62 -6.27 0.45
CA PHE A 7 7.69 -5.57 1.34
C PHE A 7 8.25 -4.27 1.90
N GLN A 8 9.56 -4.19 2.15
CA GLN A 8 10.21 -2.94 2.57
C GLN A 8 10.15 -1.87 1.46
N GLN A 9 10.43 -2.27 0.21
CA GLN A 9 10.35 -1.38 -0.95
C GLN A 9 8.91 -0.89 -1.19
N LEU A 10 7.91 -1.78 -1.08
CA LEU A 10 6.49 -1.41 -1.14
C LEU A 10 6.09 -0.44 -0.02
N GLN A 11 6.51 -0.69 1.22
CA GLN A 11 6.24 0.20 2.33
C GLN A 11 6.85 1.58 2.10
N GLN A 12 8.05 1.66 1.51
CA GLN A 12 8.69 2.92 1.16
C GLN A 12 7.95 3.65 0.03
N ALA A 13 7.48 2.93 -0.99
CA ALA A 13 6.66 3.49 -2.07
C ALA A 13 5.35 4.08 -1.51
N LEU A 14 4.67 3.37 -0.60
CA LEU A 14 3.44 3.84 0.03
C LEU A 14 3.68 5.10 0.88
N ARG A 15 4.77 5.13 1.66
CA ARG A 15 5.18 6.34 2.40
C ARG A 15 5.43 7.53 1.48
N ARG A 16 6.05 7.32 0.31
CA ARG A 16 6.28 8.39 -0.68
C ARG A 16 4.97 8.92 -1.24
N LEU A 17 4.00 8.06 -1.57
CA LEU A 17 2.65 8.47 -1.98
C LEU A 17 1.99 9.34 -0.90
N HIS A 18 1.98 8.85 0.34
CA HIS A 18 1.36 9.56 1.47
C HIS A 18 2.03 10.91 1.74
N ALA A 19 3.36 11.00 1.61
CA ALA A 19 4.12 12.24 1.78
C ALA A 19 3.74 13.32 0.74
N VAL A 20 3.43 12.92 -0.49
CA VAL A 20 2.94 13.85 -1.54
C VAL A 20 1.43 14.08 -1.50
N GLY A 21 0.74 13.45 -0.54
CA GLY A 21 -0.70 13.57 -0.33
C GLY A 21 -1.55 12.70 -1.25
N ILE A 22 -1.02 11.57 -1.72
CA ILE A 22 -1.75 10.59 -2.52
C ILE A 22 -2.05 9.37 -1.65
N THR A 23 -3.28 8.85 -1.68
CA THR A 23 -3.64 7.53 -1.15
C THR A 23 -4.08 6.63 -2.31
N HIS A 24 -3.79 5.34 -2.22
CA HIS A 24 -4.10 4.38 -3.30
C HIS A 24 -5.55 3.88 -3.19
N ASN A 25 -6.05 3.69 -1.97
CA ASN A 25 -7.39 3.23 -1.59
C ASN A 25 -7.79 1.81 -2.05
N ASP A 26 -6.98 1.15 -2.87
CA ASP A 26 -7.24 -0.20 -3.41
C ASP A 26 -5.98 -1.06 -3.48
N LEU A 27 -5.22 -1.09 -2.37
CA LEU A 27 -3.95 -1.80 -2.34
C LEU A 27 -4.15 -3.31 -2.09
N HIS A 28 -3.93 -4.14 -3.08
CA HIS A 28 -3.89 -5.61 -2.92
C HIS A 28 -2.86 -6.27 -3.84
N GLY A 29 -2.60 -7.56 -3.63
CA GLY A 29 -1.51 -8.28 -4.29
C GLY A 29 -1.52 -8.22 -5.81
N THR A 30 -2.70 -8.15 -6.45
CA THR A 30 -2.79 -8.04 -7.91
C THR A 30 -2.57 -6.61 -8.45
N ASN A 31 -2.59 -5.59 -7.58
CA ASN A 31 -2.24 -4.20 -7.92
C ASN A 31 -0.75 -3.92 -7.64
N VAL A 32 0.03 -4.99 -7.42
CA VAL A 32 1.47 -4.96 -7.27
C VAL A 32 2.08 -5.89 -8.30
N VAL A 33 3.00 -5.36 -9.11
CA VAL A 33 3.79 -6.16 -10.05
C VAL A 33 5.26 -6.12 -9.65
N ILE A 34 5.98 -7.19 -9.94
CA ILE A 34 7.43 -7.25 -9.75
C ILE A 34 8.11 -7.04 -11.10
N SER A 35 8.88 -5.98 -11.23
CA SER A 35 9.67 -5.68 -12.42
C SER A 35 11.15 -5.65 -12.07
N ALA A 36 11.93 -6.57 -12.64
CA ALA A 36 13.36 -6.72 -12.36
C ALA A 36 13.69 -6.78 -10.84
N GLY A 37 12.84 -7.44 -10.05
CA GLY A 37 13.01 -7.56 -8.59
C GLY A 37 12.51 -6.34 -7.79
N VAL A 38 12.02 -5.29 -8.45
CA VAL A 38 11.47 -4.09 -7.81
C VAL A 38 9.93 -4.16 -7.84
N PRO A 39 9.24 -3.97 -6.71
CA PRO A 39 7.80 -3.89 -6.68
C PRO A 39 7.31 -2.54 -7.19
N VAL A 40 6.33 -2.58 -8.08
CA VAL A 40 5.68 -1.43 -8.69
C VAL A 40 4.20 -1.48 -8.36
N LEU A 41 3.67 -0.38 -7.81
CA LEU A 41 2.24 -0.19 -7.60
C LEU A 41 1.59 0.17 -8.94
N ILE A 42 0.49 -0.49 -9.28
CA ILE A 42 -0.32 -0.23 -10.47
C ILE A 42 -1.78 0.03 -10.07
N ASP A 43 -2.60 0.41 -11.03
CA ASP A 43 -4.03 0.70 -10.85
C ASP A 43 -4.33 1.81 -9.82
N PHE A 44 -4.18 3.06 -10.28
CA PHE A 44 -4.50 4.26 -9.49
C PHE A 44 -5.93 4.77 -9.71
N THR A 45 -6.84 3.95 -10.24
CA THR A 45 -8.22 4.38 -10.53
C THR A 45 -8.96 4.84 -9.27
N SER A 46 -8.73 4.16 -8.14
CA SER A 46 -9.29 4.52 -6.82
C SER A 46 -8.44 5.54 -6.05
N ALA A 47 -7.32 6.00 -6.61
CA ALA A 47 -6.39 6.85 -5.90
C ALA A 47 -6.97 8.24 -5.65
N TRP A 48 -6.67 8.81 -4.48
CA TRP A 48 -7.09 10.16 -4.12
C TRP A 48 -5.89 11.05 -3.87
N ARG A 49 -5.86 12.22 -4.51
CA ARG A 49 -4.84 13.25 -4.28
C ARG A 49 -5.41 14.41 -3.47
N PHE A 50 -4.94 14.54 -2.25
CA PHE A 50 -5.33 15.63 -1.36
C PHE A 50 -4.67 16.96 -1.76
N PRO A 51 -5.44 18.06 -1.87
CA PRO A 51 -4.87 19.38 -1.98
C PRO A 51 -4.03 19.70 -0.74
N ARG A 52 -2.98 20.53 -0.88
CA ARG A 52 -1.96 20.75 0.16
C ARG A 52 -2.53 21.07 1.54
N TRP A 53 -3.61 21.85 1.58
CA TRP A 53 -4.29 22.29 2.80
C TRP A 53 -5.06 21.16 3.50
N LEU A 54 -5.50 20.12 2.79
CA LEU A 54 -6.27 19.00 3.35
C LEU A 54 -5.40 17.78 3.71
N ARG A 55 -4.12 17.76 3.31
CA ARG A 55 -3.22 16.60 3.51
C ARG A 55 -3.04 16.16 4.97
N ARG A 56 -3.27 17.06 5.92
CA ARG A 56 -3.16 16.78 7.37
C ARG A 56 -4.51 16.57 8.05
N GLY A 57 -5.60 16.61 7.29
CA GLY A 57 -6.96 16.42 7.79
C GLY A 57 -7.25 14.98 8.24
N THR A 58 -8.34 14.80 8.97
CA THR A 58 -8.79 13.49 9.47
C THR A 58 -9.04 12.49 8.35
N LEU A 59 -9.69 12.93 7.27
CA LEU A 59 -9.95 12.10 6.09
C LEU A 59 -8.67 11.58 5.44
N ALA A 60 -7.66 12.45 5.26
CA ALA A 60 -6.37 12.03 4.71
C ALA A 60 -5.70 10.97 5.57
N ARG A 61 -5.70 11.15 6.90
CA ARG A 61 -5.14 10.14 7.83
C ARG A 61 -5.92 8.83 7.79
N GLN A 62 -7.24 8.88 7.62
CA GLN A 62 -8.08 7.68 7.56
C GLN A 62 -7.78 6.87 6.29
N LEU A 63 -7.70 7.51 5.13
CA LEU A 63 -7.35 6.83 3.88
C LEU A 63 -5.91 6.27 3.90
N GLN A 64 -4.95 7.02 4.45
CA GLN A 64 -3.58 6.52 4.64
C GLN A 64 -3.52 5.29 5.56
N ARG A 65 -4.33 5.26 6.63
CA ARG A 65 -4.46 4.09 7.51
C ARG A 65 -5.11 2.91 6.80
N SER A 66 -6.11 3.16 5.95
CA SER A 66 -6.74 2.12 5.13
C SER A 66 -5.72 1.47 4.19
N ASP A 67 -4.93 2.28 3.49
CA ASP A 67 -3.82 1.80 2.65
C ASP A 67 -2.84 0.91 3.44
N LEU A 68 -2.45 1.34 4.65
CA LEU A 68 -1.53 0.58 5.50
C LEU A 68 -2.15 -0.73 5.99
N ALA A 69 -3.44 -0.73 6.33
CA ALA A 69 -4.15 -1.95 6.73
C ALA A 69 -4.23 -2.95 5.57
N ASN A 70 -4.52 -2.47 4.36
CA ASN A 70 -4.56 -3.27 3.15
C ASN A 70 -3.17 -3.82 2.80
N PHE A 71 -2.11 -3.02 2.94
CA PHE A 71 -0.72 -3.49 2.83
C PHE A 71 -0.42 -4.62 3.82
N GLN A 72 -0.83 -4.50 5.08
CA GLN A 72 -0.61 -5.52 6.10
C GLN A 72 -1.36 -6.83 5.78
N LYS A 73 -2.62 -6.73 5.33
CA LYS A 73 -3.42 -7.89 4.87
C LYS A 73 -2.75 -8.60 3.69
N MET A 74 -2.27 -7.83 2.71
CA MET A 74 -1.52 -8.36 1.57
C MET A 74 -0.25 -9.08 2.03
N ARG A 75 0.52 -8.47 2.93
CA ARG A 75 1.74 -9.06 3.49
C ARG A 75 1.45 -10.38 4.22
N GLN A 76 0.39 -10.45 5.02
CA GLN A 76 -0.01 -11.68 5.70
C GLN A 76 -0.37 -12.81 4.72
N ARG A 77 -1.16 -12.50 3.69
CA ARG A 77 -1.59 -13.48 2.66
C ARG A 77 -0.41 -14.00 1.84
N LEU A 78 0.49 -13.11 1.42
CA LEU A 78 1.60 -13.45 0.54
C LEU A 78 2.82 -14.03 1.27
N ALA A 79 3.01 -13.69 2.55
CA ALA A 79 4.10 -14.25 3.38
C ALA A 79 3.73 -15.61 4.02
N GLY A 80 2.54 -16.16 3.75
CA GLY A 80 2.21 -17.54 4.06
C GLY A 80 1.59 -17.80 5.43
N ILE A 81 0.71 -16.92 5.92
CA ILE A 81 -0.30 -17.36 6.90
C ILE A 81 -1.65 -17.37 6.18
N ALA A 82 -2.09 -18.56 5.78
CA ALA A 82 -3.48 -18.78 5.39
C ALA A 82 -4.37 -18.44 6.60
N PRO A 83 -5.54 -17.82 6.43
CA PRO A 83 -6.55 -17.87 7.48
C PRO A 83 -6.87 -19.35 7.73
N THR A 84 -6.41 -19.89 8.86
CA THR A 84 -6.92 -21.15 9.37
C THR A 84 -8.39 -20.90 9.70
N ALA A 85 -9.27 -21.58 9.00
CA ALA A 85 -10.63 -21.78 9.45
C ALA A 85 -10.58 -22.90 10.49
N ASP A 86 -10.41 -22.51 11.76
CA ASP A 86 -10.83 -23.31 12.90
C ASP A 86 -11.97 -22.55 13.61
#